data_AF-A0A6I2XNP8-F1
#
_entry.id   AF-A0A6I2XNP8-F1
#
_cell.length_a   1.000
_cell.length_b   1.000
_cell.length_c   1.000
_cell.angle_alpha   90.00
_cell.angle_beta   90.00
_cell.angle_gamma   90.00
#
_symmetry.space_group_name_H-M   'P 1'
#
loop_
_entity.id
_entity.type
_entity.pdbx_description
1 polymer ?
#
loop_
_entity_poly.entity_id
_entity_poly.type
_entity_poly.pdbx_seq_one_letter_code
_entity_poly.pdbx_strand_id
1 'polypeptide(L)'
;HGLHGANHWARVFHHGKYIAQRREADLLVIELFAFLHDSCRFDEGRDLKHGERGAEFAYGMNGNLFHLNSNQLDDLCFAIRHHSGGDISTNPTIQTCWDSDRLDLGRVGIVPSPKYISDVASEMIDYAFDLSIK
;
A
#
# COMPACT_ATOMS: atom_id res chain seq x y z
N HIS A 1 -3.05 -5.24 -18.05
CA HIS A 1 -1.91 -4.32 -18.12
C HIS A 1 -2.41 -2.92 -17.81
N GLY A 2 -2.03 -2.34 -16.67
CA GLY A 2 -2.41 -1.01 -16.20
C GLY A 2 -1.43 -0.57 -15.12
N LEU A 3 -1.20 0.74 -14.96
CA LEU A 3 -0.21 1.29 -14.02
C LEU A 3 -0.63 1.07 -12.56
N HIS A 4 -1.94 0.91 -12.33
CA HIS A 4 -2.55 0.65 -11.03
C HIS A 4 -3.30 -0.70 -11.00
N GLY A 5 -2.86 -1.67 -11.83
CA GLY A 5 -3.52 -2.98 -11.97
C GLY A 5 -2.83 -4.13 -11.23
N ALA A 6 -3.21 -5.37 -11.56
CA ALA A 6 -2.78 -6.58 -10.84
C ALA A 6 -1.26 -6.74 -10.65
N ASN A 7 -0.43 -6.34 -11.63
CA ASN A 7 1.04 -6.41 -11.48
C ASN A 7 1.55 -5.46 -10.39
N HIS A 8 0.97 -4.25 -10.32
CA HIS A 8 1.28 -3.29 -9.28
C HIS A 8 0.85 -3.85 -7.92
N TRP A 9 -0.40 -4.29 -7.76
CA TRP A 9 -0.90 -4.87 -6.51
C TRP A 9 -0.07 -6.07 -6.04
N ALA A 10 0.36 -6.95 -6.96
CA ALA A 10 1.23 -8.07 -6.64
C ALA A 10 2.62 -7.63 -6.13
N ARG A 11 3.21 -6.59 -6.72
CA ARG A 11 4.49 -6.04 -6.24
C ARG A 11 4.34 -5.33 -4.90
N VAL A 12 3.26 -4.57 -4.70
CA VAL A 12 2.92 -3.98 -3.39
C VAL A 12 2.85 -5.08 -2.33
N PHE A 13 2.13 -6.18 -2.59
CA PHE A 13 2.08 -7.28 -1.64
C PHE A 13 3.44 -7.95 -1.42
N HIS A 14 4.23 -8.15 -2.49
CA HIS A 14 5.58 -8.70 -2.40
C HIS A 14 6.50 -7.86 -1.49
N HIS A 15 6.54 -6.55 -1.69
CA HIS A 15 7.32 -5.64 -0.83
C HIS A 15 6.77 -5.64 0.60
N GLY A 16 5.46 -5.52 0.76
CA GLY A 16 4.79 -5.47 2.05
C GLY A 16 5.07 -6.69 2.91
N LYS A 17 5.03 -7.89 2.33
CA LYS A 17 5.33 -9.15 3.05
C LYS A 17 6.74 -9.18 3.63
N TYR A 18 7.74 -8.70 2.89
CA TYR A 18 9.12 -8.64 3.37
C TYR A 18 9.27 -7.64 4.53
N ILE A 19 8.71 -6.45 4.38
CA ILE A 19 8.79 -5.39 5.40
C ILE A 19 8.03 -5.79 6.67
N ALA A 20 6.86 -6.43 6.52
CA ALA A 20 6.00 -6.83 7.63
C ALA A 20 6.73 -7.72 8.63
N GLN A 21 7.51 -8.67 8.13
CA GLN A 21 8.28 -9.60 8.95
C GLN A 21 9.33 -8.88 9.81
N ARG A 22 9.90 -7.79 9.31
CA ARG A 22 10.98 -7.05 9.98
C ARG A 22 10.47 -5.96 10.92
N ARG A 23 9.23 -5.52 10.73
CA ARG A 23 8.60 -4.45 11.51
C ARG A 23 7.48 -4.93 12.44
N GLU A 24 7.26 -6.25 12.51
CA GLU A 24 6.18 -6.87 13.28
C GLU A 24 4.80 -6.30 12.92
N ALA A 25 4.61 -6.04 11.63
CA ALA A 25 3.38 -5.47 11.09
C ALA A 25 2.33 -6.55 10.80
N ASP A 26 1.05 -6.17 10.83
CA ASP A 26 -0.05 -7.09 10.57
C ASP A 26 -0.11 -7.48 9.08
N LEU A 27 0.30 -8.72 8.79
CA LEU A 27 0.38 -9.23 7.42
C LEU A 27 -0.99 -9.27 6.72
N LEU A 28 -2.08 -9.52 7.46
CA LEU A 28 -3.42 -9.59 6.85
C LEU A 28 -3.88 -8.20 6.40
N VAL A 29 -3.63 -7.17 7.21
CA VAL A 29 -3.93 -5.78 6.81
C VAL A 29 -3.11 -5.37 5.58
N ILE A 30 -1.84 -5.76 5.52
CA ILE A 30 -0.94 -5.45 4.39
C ILE A 30 -1.39 -6.15 3.11
N GLU A 31 -1.80 -7.41 3.21
CA GLU A 31 -2.35 -8.17 2.08
C GLU A 31 -3.60 -7.48 1.53
N LEU A 32 -4.55 -7.15 2.40
CA LEU A 32 -5.79 -6.47 2.00
C LEU A 32 -5.50 -5.08 1.42
N PHE A 33 -4.59 -4.31 2.01
CA PHE A 33 -4.18 -3.01 1.47
C PHE A 33 -3.64 -3.15 0.04
N ALA A 34 -2.75 -4.11 -0.20
CA ALA A 34 -2.11 -4.29 -1.50
C ALA A 34 -3.13 -4.49 -2.63
N PHE A 35 -4.23 -5.21 -2.36
CA PHE A 35 -5.26 -5.51 -3.35
C PHE A 35 -6.42 -4.51 -3.40
N LEU A 36 -6.57 -3.63 -2.40
CA LEU A 36 -7.73 -2.72 -2.29
C LEU A 36 -7.39 -1.23 -2.45
N HIS A 37 -6.16 -0.79 -2.18
CA HIS A 37 -5.86 0.64 -2.08
C HIS A 37 -6.17 1.45 -3.35
N ASP A 38 -6.00 0.82 -4.51
CA ASP A 38 -6.26 1.39 -5.85
C ASP A 38 -7.50 0.79 -6.54
N SER A 39 -8.27 -0.07 -5.88
CA SER A 39 -9.39 -0.78 -6.52
C SER A 39 -10.56 0.13 -6.91
N CYS A 40 -10.60 1.34 -6.35
CA CYS A 40 -11.69 2.31 -6.54
C CYS A 40 -11.28 3.55 -7.33
N ARG A 41 -10.24 3.44 -8.18
CA ARG A 41 -9.90 4.47 -9.16
C ARG A 41 -10.96 4.56 -10.26
N PHE A 42 -11.27 5.77 -10.70
CA PHE A 42 -12.09 6.01 -11.89
C PHE A 42 -11.23 6.18 -13.15
N ASP A 43 -9.98 6.60 -12.99
CA ASP A 43 -9.00 6.73 -14.06
C ASP A 43 -7.55 6.50 -13.56
N GLU A 44 -6.62 6.35 -14.50
CA GLU A 44 -5.19 6.15 -14.24
C GLU A 44 -4.44 7.47 -13.95
N GLY A 45 -5.14 8.61 -13.99
CA GLY A 45 -4.60 9.93 -13.73
C GLY A 45 -4.52 10.24 -12.24
N ARG A 46 -4.80 11.48 -11.86
CA ARG A 46 -4.57 11.95 -10.48
C ARG A 46 -5.58 11.41 -9.46
N ASP A 47 -6.84 11.20 -9.90
CA ASP A 47 -8.00 10.77 -9.10
C ASP A 47 -7.86 10.95 -7.58
N LEU A 48 -7.84 12.19 -7.09
CA LEU A 48 -7.48 12.50 -5.69
C LEU A 48 -8.36 11.82 -4.62
N LYS A 49 -9.53 11.30 -5.00
CA LYS A 49 -10.51 10.71 -4.08
C LYS A 49 -10.52 9.18 -4.10
N HIS A 50 -9.65 8.51 -4.85
CA HIS A 50 -9.63 7.04 -4.91
C HIS A 50 -9.36 6.40 -3.54
N GLY A 51 -8.47 6.97 -2.73
CA GLY A 51 -8.21 6.48 -1.37
C GLY A 51 -9.45 6.57 -0.46
N GLU A 52 -10.23 7.65 -0.54
CA GLU A 52 -11.48 7.80 0.24
C GLU A 52 -12.48 6.70 -0.13
N ARG A 53 -12.71 6.51 -1.44
CA ARG A 53 -13.61 5.45 -1.94
C ARG A 53 -13.10 4.05 -1.65
N GLY A 54 -11.79 3.82 -1.75
CA GLY A 54 -11.17 2.53 -1.43
C GLY A 54 -11.33 2.16 0.04
N ALA A 55 -11.22 3.14 0.95
CA ALA A 55 -11.43 2.92 2.37
C ALA A 55 -12.90 2.60 2.68
N GLU A 56 -13.85 3.32 2.08
CA GLU A 56 -15.29 3.02 2.20
C GLU A 56 -15.63 1.62 1.66
N PHE A 57 -15.03 1.25 0.53
CA PHE A 57 -15.19 -0.07 -0.07
C PHE A 57 -14.65 -1.18 0.85
N ALA A 58 -13.44 -1.02 1.39
CA ALA A 58 -12.84 -1.98 2.32
C ALA A 58 -13.70 -2.12 3.59
N TYR A 59 -14.22 -1.02 4.13
CA TYR A 59 -15.12 -1.03 5.27
C TYR A 59 -16.39 -1.85 4.99
N GLY A 60 -17.05 -1.63 3.86
CA GLY A 60 -18.27 -2.34 3.47
C GLY A 60 -18.07 -3.83 3.18
N MET A 61 -16.84 -4.27 2.89
CA MET A 61 -16.50 -5.67 2.63
C MET A 61 -16.17 -6.49 3.89
N ASN A 62 -15.85 -5.82 5.01
CA ASN A 62 -15.56 -6.49 6.27
C ASN A 62 -16.81 -7.20 6.82
N GLY A 63 -16.66 -8.45 7.26
CA GLY A 63 -17.75 -9.34 7.66
C GLY A 63 -18.35 -10.15 6.50
N ASN A 64 -17.99 -9.84 5.25
CA ASN A 64 -18.47 -10.57 4.06
C ASN A 64 -17.32 -11.30 3.35
N LEU A 65 -16.29 -10.56 2.90
CA LEU A 65 -15.17 -11.13 2.15
C LEU A 65 -13.95 -11.44 3.04
N PHE A 66 -13.81 -10.71 4.14
CA PHE A 66 -12.77 -10.90 5.15
C PHE A 66 -13.31 -10.48 6.52
N HIS A 67 -12.61 -10.86 7.58
CA HIS A 67 -13.00 -10.56 8.95
C HIS A 67 -11.81 -9.96 9.70
N LEU A 68 -11.82 -8.64 9.84
CA LEU A 68 -10.89 -7.87 10.65
C LEU A 68 -11.55 -7.48 11.97
N ASN A 69 -10.76 -7.45 13.05
CA ASN A 69 -11.18 -6.77 14.26
C ASN A 69 -11.20 -5.24 14.05
N SER A 70 -11.76 -4.49 14.99
CA SER A 70 -11.92 -3.03 14.87
C SER A 70 -10.60 -2.31 14.61
N ASN A 71 -9.51 -2.65 15.33
CA ASN A 71 -8.22 -1.99 15.16
C ASN A 71 -7.62 -2.28 13.77
N GLN A 72 -7.70 -3.52 13.31
CA GLN A 72 -7.22 -3.90 11.98
C GLN A 72 -8.00 -3.20 10.87
N LEU A 73 -9.33 -3.10 11.04
CA LEU A 73 -10.19 -2.42 10.07
C LEU A 73 -9.88 -0.92 10.02
N ASP A 74 -9.70 -0.29 11.18
CA ASP A 74 -9.34 1.12 11.28
C ASP A 74 -7.96 1.38 10.63
N ASP A 75 -6.97 0.53 10.91
CA ASP A 75 -5.64 0.60 10.30
C ASP A 75 -5.70 0.43 8.77
N LEU A 76 -6.47 -0.55 8.26
CA LEU A 76 -6.66 -0.76 6.83
C LEU A 76 -7.31 0.45 6.17
N CYS A 77 -8.43 0.93 6.72
CA CYS A 77 -9.16 2.07 6.18
C CYS A 77 -8.31 3.34 6.18
N PHE A 78 -7.56 3.58 7.26
CA PHE A 78 -6.66 4.71 7.36
C PHE A 78 -5.51 4.62 6.35
N ALA A 79 -4.87 3.46 6.25
CA ALA A 79 -3.78 3.25 5.32
C ALA A 79 -4.25 3.49 3.87
N ILE A 80 -5.39 2.92 3.47
CA ILE A 80 -5.96 3.11 2.12
C ILE A 80 -6.31 4.58 1.88
N ARG A 81 -6.97 5.26 2.82
CA ARG A 81 -7.41 6.65 2.62
C ARG A 81 -6.24 7.61 2.35
N HIS A 82 -5.10 7.36 3.00
CA HIS A 82 -3.99 8.32 3.04
C HIS A 82 -2.73 7.87 2.26
N HIS A 83 -2.75 6.74 1.54
CA HIS A 83 -1.55 6.17 0.92
C HIS A 83 -0.89 7.09 -0.13
N SER A 84 -1.69 7.83 -0.91
CA SER A 84 -1.20 8.79 -1.90
C SER A 84 -0.62 10.08 -1.28
N GLY A 85 -0.69 10.24 0.04
CA GLY A 85 -0.07 11.34 0.77
C GLY A 85 1.44 11.17 0.91
N GLY A 86 2.08 12.15 1.57
CA GLY A 86 3.51 12.14 1.88
C GLY A 86 3.84 11.90 3.35
N ASP A 87 2.87 11.44 4.14
CA ASP A 87 3.03 11.27 5.58
C ASP A 87 3.82 10.01 5.93
N ILE A 88 4.40 10.01 7.13
CA ILE A 88 4.97 8.83 7.78
C ILE A 88 4.18 8.50 9.05
N SER A 89 4.11 7.23 9.40
CA SER A 89 3.37 6.71 10.54
C SER A 89 4.29 5.94 11.49
N THR A 90 4.05 6.10 12.79
CA THR A 90 4.69 5.29 13.83
C THR A 90 4.02 3.92 14.00
N ASN A 91 2.80 3.72 13.47
CA ASN A 91 2.18 2.40 13.42
C ASN A 91 2.91 1.55 12.35
N PRO A 92 3.50 0.40 12.72
CA PRO A 92 4.26 -0.44 11.80
C PRO A 92 3.41 -0.97 10.63
N THR A 93 2.15 -1.30 10.86
CA THR A 93 1.21 -1.76 9.84
C THR A 93 0.91 -0.69 8.82
N ILE A 94 0.46 0.48 9.27
CA ILE A 94 0.12 1.61 8.37
C ILE A 94 1.34 2.02 7.55
N GLN A 95 2.50 2.20 8.18
CA GLN A 95 3.69 2.59 7.45
C GLN A 95 4.16 1.50 6.49
N THR A 96 4.01 0.21 6.82
CA THR A 96 4.38 -0.88 5.90
C THR A 96 3.49 -0.89 4.66
N CYS A 97 2.19 -0.63 4.80
CA CYS A 97 1.29 -0.44 3.67
C CYS A 97 1.81 0.66 2.74
N TRP A 98 2.12 1.84 3.29
CA TRP A 98 2.61 2.97 2.50
C TRP A 98 4.00 2.73 1.91
N ASP A 99 4.92 2.11 2.66
CA ASP A 99 6.24 1.71 2.17
C ASP A 99 6.10 0.82 0.93
N SER A 100 5.21 -0.16 1.00
CA SER A 100 5.03 -1.17 -0.04
C SER A 100 4.51 -0.60 -1.37
N ASP A 101 3.60 0.38 -1.32
CA ASP A 101 3.13 1.12 -2.50
C ASP A 101 4.19 2.10 -3.01
N ARG A 102 4.81 2.88 -2.11
CA ARG A 102 5.83 3.87 -2.46
C ARG A 102 7.08 3.23 -3.09
N LEU A 103 7.45 2.02 -2.69
CA LEU A 103 8.55 1.28 -3.31
C LEU A 103 8.28 0.92 -4.78
N ASP A 104 7.01 0.81 -5.18
CA ASP A 104 6.62 0.49 -6.56
C ASP A 104 6.51 1.74 -7.47
N LEU A 105 6.88 2.93 -6.98
CA LEU A 105 6.82 4.19 -7.74
C LEU A 105 7.71 4.22 -8.99
N GLY A 106 8.71 3.33 -9.07
CA GLY A 106 9.52 3.19 -10.28
C GLY A 106 8.68 2.88 -11.53
N ARG A 107 7.52 2.23 -11.35
CA ARG A 107 6.55 1.92 -12.42
C ARG A 107 6.04 3.17 -13.15
N VAL A 108 6.03 4.32 -12.49
CA VAL A 108 5.62 5.62 -13.01
C VAL A 108 6.80 6.59 -13.17
N GLY A 109 8.03 6.08 -13.14
CA GLY A 109 9.26 6.85 -13.37
C GLY A 109 9.73 7.67 -12.16
N ILE A 110 9.29 7.32 -10.95
CA ILE A 110 9.68 8.03 -9.71
C ILE A 110 10.58 7.12 -8.87
N VAL A 111 11.76 7.62 -8.50
CA VAL A 111 12.63 6.93 -7.55
C VAL A 111 12.09 7.16 -6.13
N PRO A 112 11.79 6.10 -5.35
CA PRO A 112 11.36 6.24 -3.96
C PRO A 112 12.37 7.03 -3.12
N SER A 113 11.88 7.90 -2.23
CA SER A 113 12.76 8.71 -1.36
C SER A 113 12.72 8.19 0.09
N PRO A 114 13.88 8.01 0.75
CA PRO A 114 13.95 7.64 2.17
C PRO A 114 13.17 8.55 3.13
N LYS A 115 12.88 9.80 2.71
CA LYS A 115 12.09 10.75 3.50
C LYS A 115 10.66 10.27 3.77
N TYR A 116 10.11 9.42 2.89
CA TYR A 116 8.71 9.02 2.90
C TYR A 116 8.51 7.54 3.24
N ILE A 117 9.56 6.81 3.60
CA ILE A 117 9.47 5.38 3.86
C ILE A 117 10.25 5.01 5.12
N SER A 118 10.01 3.83 5.67
CA SER A 118 10.79 3.33 6.81
C SER A 118 12.24 3.00 6.44
N ASP A 119 13.10 2.88 7.45
CA ASP A 119 14.49 2.44 7.27
C ASP A 119 14.56 1.04 6.62
N VAL A 120 13.67 0.13 7.03
CA VAL A 120 13.57 -1.23 6.44
C VAL A 120 13.23 -1.17 4.96
N ALA A 121 12.28 -0.31 4.58
CA ALA A 121 11.92 -0.12 3.17
C ALA A 121 13.03 0.59 2.39
N SER A 122 13.78 1.49 3.02
CA SER A 122 14.90 2.21 2.39
C SER A 122 16.00 1.28 1.88
N GLU A 123 16.22 0.14 2.55
CA GLU A 123 17.15 -0.91 2.07
C GLU A 123 16.72 -1.55 0.74
N MET A 124 15.45 -1.43 0.36
CA MET A 124 14.86 -2.10 -0.81
C MET A 124 14.76 -1.20 -2.04
N ILE A 125 15.09 0.09 -1.95
CA ILE A 125 14.80 1.09 -3.01
C ILE A 125 15.32 0.62 -4.38
N ASP A 126 16.60 0.27 -4.48
CA ASP A 126 17.22 -0.12 -5.75
C ASP A 126 16.56 -1.38 -6.33
N TYR A 127 16.35 -2.39 -5.48
CA TYR A 127 15.69 -3.64 -5.87
C TYR A 127 14.25 -3.39 -6.37
N ALA A 128 13.47 -2.60 -5.63
CA ALA A 128 12.07 -2.34 -5.96
C ALA A 128 11.94 -1.47 -7.21
N PHE A 129 12.84 -0.51 -7.40
CA PHE A 129 12.91 0.29 -8.62
C PHE A 129 13.20 -0.57 -9.85
N ASP A 130 14.23 -1.43 -9.78
CA ASP A 130 14.57 -2.36 -10.86
C ASP A 130 13.45 -3.36 -11.17
N LEU A 131 12.68 -3.77 -10.16
CA LEU A 131 11.55 -4.67 -10.33
C LEU A 131 10.34 -3.98 -10.97
N SER A 132 10.13 -2.69 -10.70
CA SER A 132 8.94 -1.96 -11.13
C SER A 132 9.02 -1.44 -12.57
N ILE A 133 10.21 -1.42 -13.17
CA ILE A 133 10.45 -1.08 -14.59
C ILE A 133 10.50 -2.29 -15.53
N LYS A 134 10.37 -3.52 -15.00
CA LYS A 134 10.30 -4.78 -15.77
C LYS A 134 8.85 -5.17 -16.05
#